data_AF-A0A7J2IYD6-F1
#
_entry.id   AF-A0A7J2IYD6-F1
#
_cell.length_a   1.000
_cell.length_b   1.000
_cell.length_c   1.000
_cell.angle_alpha   90.00
_cell.angle_beta   90.00
_cell.angle_gamma   90.00
#
_symmetry.space_group_name_H-M   'P 1'
#
loop_
_entity.id
_entity.type
_entity.pdbx_description
1 polymer ?
#
loop_
_entity_poly.entity_id
_entity_poly.type
_entity_poly.pdbx_seq_one_letter_code
_entity_poly.pdbx_strand_id
1 'polypeptide(L)'
;MRKAKKTRGKRKEAKKTKKTKEGPFKSIFVGERVISNSKKAVELFNKSCFGQLIDGKVHYSLVEAAYLLEKKKMQVFEGKKKLSFDKFIEKARKIEKNFLTRYFVFKDIRSRGYIVKTALKFGADFRVYDRGTKPGKDHAKWILFPVHQSEILTWFEFVSKNRVAHSTRKKLLIGIVDDEGDVTYYECEWVRP
;
A
#
# COMPACT_ATOMS: atom_id res chain seq x y z
N MET A 1 -28.55 62.13 -3.89
CA MET A 1 -27.68 61.10 -4.51
C MET A 1 -26.28 61.32 -3.93
N ARG A 2 -25.51 60.41 -3.34
CA ARG A 2 -25.26 58.97 -3.55
C ARG A 2 -24.95 58.28 -2.22
N LYS A 3 -25.39 57.03 -2.09
CA LYS A 3 -25.09 56.10 -0.98
C LYS A 3 -23.63 55.62 -1.09
N ALA A 4 -22.82 55.78 -0.04
CA ALA A 4 -21.55 55.07 0.11
C ALA A 4 -21.78 53.81 0.98
N LYS A 5 -21.96 52.67 0.31
CA LYS A 5 -22.04 51.32 0.90
C LYS A 5 -21.07 50.45 0.10
N LYS A 6 -20.22 49.68 0.81
CA LYS A 6 -19.32 48.57 0.38
C LYS A 6 -17.88 48.86 0.86
N THR A 7 -17.15 48.00 1.55
CA THR A 7 -17.36 46.61 1.97
C THR A 7 -16.27 46.30 3.00
N ARG A 8 -16.63 45.86 4.21
CA ARG A 8 -15.71 45.28 5.19
C ARG A 8 -15.08 44.02 4.58
N GLY A 9 -13.79 44.05 4.31
CA GLY A 9 -13.01 42.88 3.90
C GLY A 9 -12.97 41.84 5.02
N LYS A 10 -13.82 40.81 4.90
CA LYS A 10 -13.68 39.57 5.68
C LYS A 10 -12.46 38.82 5.16
N ARG A 11 -11.30 39.02 5.79
CA ARG A 11 -10.16 38.09 5.66
C ARG A 11 -10.61 36.75 6.26
N LYS A 12 -10.81 35.78 5.36
CA LYS A 12 -11.19 34.39 5.66
C LYS A 12 -10.14 33.78 6.57
N GLU A 13 -10.56 33.38 7.77
CA GLU A 13 -9.81 32.49 8.64
C GLU A 13 -9.44 31.21 7.87
N ALA A 14 -8.14 30.95 7.77
CA ALA A 14 -7.61 29.71 7.27
C ALA A 14 -8.09 28.56 8.18
N LYS A 15 -9.02 27.74 7.66
CA LYS A 15 -9.45 26.48 8.28
C LYS A 15 -8.22 25.57 8.40
N LYS A 16 -7.57 25.58 9.57
CA LYS A 16 -6.66 24.53 10.04
C LYS A 16 -7.45 23.21 10.02
N THR A 17 -7.15 22.36 9.06
CA THR A 17 -7.63 20.98 9.00
C THR A 17 -7.09 20.23 10.22
N LYS A 18 -7.92 20.13 11.26
CA LYS A 18 -7.68 19.28 12.43
C LYS A 18 -7.55 17.83 11.93
N LYS A 19 -6.31 17.33 11.83
CA LYS A 19 -6.03 15.89 11.71
C LYS A 19 -6.52 15.24 13.01
N THR A 20 -7.68 14.61 12.99
CA THR A 20 -8.15 13.72 14.06
C THR A 20 -7.13 12.59 14.19
N LYS A 21 -6.38 12.56 15.30
CA LYS A 21 -5.60 11.38 15.69
C LYS A 21 -6.59 10.30 16.15
N GLU A 22 -7.13 9.56 15.19
CA GLU A 22 -8.04 8.44 15.46
C GLU A 22 -7.25 7.25 16.01
N GLY A 23 -7.63 6.76 17.20
CA GLY A 23 -6.99 5.61 17.84
C GLY A 23 -7.16 4.31 17.04
N PRO A 24 -6.28 3.30 17.25
CA PRO A 24 -6.20 2.12 16.41
C PRO A 24 -7.48 1.27 16.45
N PHE A 25 -7.80 0.61 15.33
CA PHE A 25 -8.90 -0.34 15.26
C PHE A 25 -8.41 -1.78 15.50
N LYS A 26 -9.30 -2.63 16.02
CA LYS A 26 -8.99 -4.05 16.29
C LYS A 26 -9.13 -4.88 15.00
N SER A 27 -8.22 -5.82 14.82
CA SER A 27 -8.23 -6.81 13.75
C SER A 27 -7.77 -8.16 14.28
N ILE A 28 -8.13 -9.22 13.56
CA ILE A 28 -7.83 -10.61 13.93
C ILE A 28 -6.94 -11.22 12.84
N PHE A 29 -5.87 -11.87 13.26
CA PHE A 29 -5.00 -12.67 12.42
C PHE A 29 -5.63 -14.05 12.20
N VAL A 30 -5.91 -14.41 10.95
CA VAL A 30 -6.55 -15.68 10.57
C VAL A 30 -5.85 -16.24 9.35
N GLY A 31 -5.15 -17.37 9.51
CA GLY A 31 -4.37 -18.00 8.45
C GLY A 31 -3.31 -17.06 7.88
N GLU A 32 -3.49 -16.65 6.63
CA GLU A 32 -2.56 -15.78 5.89
C GLU A 32 -3.07 -14.34 5.73
N ARG A 33 -4.12 -13.96 6.46
CA ARG A 33 -4.75 -12.64 6.35
C ARG A 33 -5.05 -12.03 7.71
N VAL A 34 -5.24 -10.71 7.69
CA VAL A 34 -5.75 -9.96 8.85
C VAL A 34 -7.11 -9.40 8.51
N ILE A 35 -8.10 -9.65 9.37
CA ILE A 35 -9.49 -9.30 9.10
C ILE A 35 -9.98 -8.30 10.15
N SER A 36 -10.72 -7.29 9.74
CA SER A 36 -11.44 -6.39 10.66
C SER A 36 -12.87 -6.16 10.19
N ASN A 37 -13.80 -6.21 11.14
CA ASN A 37 -15.20 -5.83 10.96
C ASN A 37 -15.51 -4.42 11.49
N SER A 38 -14.49 -3.66 11.89
CA SER A 38 -14.70 -2.34 12.50
C SER A 38 -15.15 -1.30 11.47
N LYS A 39 -16.04 -0.38 11.87
CA LYS A 39 -16.45 0.76 11.01
C LYS A 39 -15.23 1.57 10.52
N LYS A 40 -14.23 1.73 11.39
CA LYS A 40 -12.94 2.38 11.07
C LYS A 40 -12.18 1.68 9.94
N ALA A 41 -12.17 0.34 9.90
CA ALA A 41 -11.53 -0.42 8.83
C ALA A 41 -12.20 -0.12 7.48
N VAL A 42 -13.54 -0.08 7.45
CA VAL A 42 -14.32 0.27 6.25
C VAL A 42 -14.06 1.71 5.82
N GLU A 43 -14.03 2.66 6.75
CA GLU A 43 -13.66 4.05 6.45
C GLU A 43 -12.25 4.18 5.87
N LEU A 44 -11.28 3.46 6.44
CA LEU A 44 -9.90 3.44 5.96
C LEU A 44 -9.81 2.85 4.55
N PHE A 45 -10.57 1.80 4.25
CA PHE A 45 -10.71 1.25 2.91
C PHE A 45 -11.24 2.29 1.92
N ASN A 46 -12.31 3.00 2.26
CA ASN A 46 -12.92 4.03 1.41
C ASN A 46 -11.99 5.24 1.17
N LYS A 47 -11.25 5.65 2.21
CA LYS A 47 -10.35 6.82 2.16
C LYS A 47 -9.03 6.50 1.43
N SER A 48 -8.35 5.43 1.81
CA SER A 48 -6.95 5.16 1.43
C SER A 48 -6.74 3.81 0.72
N CYS A 49 -7.82 3.09 0.42
CA CYS A 49 -7.80 1.82 -0.29
C CYS A 49 -6.83 0.82 0.36
N PHE A 50 -6.91 0.62 1.67
CA PHE A 50 -6.23 -0.50 2.36
C PHE A 50 -7.18 -1.68 2.50
N GLY A 51 -6.70 -2.89 2.19
CA GLY A 51 -7.48 -4.11 2.27
C GLY A 51 -8.50 -4.27 1.14
N GLN A 52 -9.31 -5.31 1.23
CA GLN A 52 -10.40 -5.63 0.32
C GLN A 52 -11.65 -5.90 1.15
N LEU A 53 -12.77 -5.27 0.77
CA LEU A 53 -14.06 -5.51 1.41
C LEU A 53 -14.66 -6.81 0.86
N ILE A 54 -14.88 -7.78 1.74
CA ILE A 54 -15.48 -9.10 1.45
C ILE A 54 -16.46 -9.40 2.59
N ASP A 55 -17.72 -9.69 2.27
CA ASP A 55 -18.77 -10.03 3.24
C ASP A 55 -18.90 -9.04 4.42
N GLY A 56 -18.79 -7.73 4.12
CA GLY A 56 -18.87 -6.67 5.13
C GLY A 56 -17.65 -6.56 6.05
N LYS A 57 -16.60 -7.36 5.83
CA LYS A 57 -15.33 -7.32 6.57
C LYS A 57 -14.21 -6.86 5.65
N VAL A 58 -13.23 -6.15 6.20
CA VAL A 58 -12.04 -5.74 5.46
C VAL A 58 -10.93 -6.76 5.69
N HIS A 59 -10.48 -7.38 4.61
CA HIS A 59 -9.37 -8.32 4.57
C HIS A 59 -8.11 -7.57 4.14
N TYR A 60 -7.08 -7.60 4.97
CA TYR A 60 -5.77 -7.02 4.71
C TYR A 60 -4.77 -8.14 4.36
N SER A 61 -3.89 -7.87 3.39
CA SER A 61 -2.70 -8.69 3.22
C SER A 61 -1.76 -8.54 4.41
N LEU A 62 -0.84 -9.48 4.60
CA LEU A 62 0.16 -9.42 5.66
C LEU A 62 0.98 -8.12 5.58
N VAL A 63 1.33 -7.70 4.37
CA VAL A 63 2.10 -6.49 4.09
C VAL A 63 1.31 -5.23 4.44
N GLU A 64 0.02 -5.16 4.07
CA GLU A 64 -0.86 -4.05 4.45
C GLU A 64 -1.04 -3.98 5.98
N ALA A 65 -1.21 -5.14 6.60
CA ALA A 65 -1.37 -5.27 8.04
C ALA A 65 -0.12 -4.82 8.81
N ALA A 66 1.07 -5.26 8.41
CA ALA A 66 2.34 -4.81 9.00
C ALA A 66 2.45 -3.28 8.94
N TYR A 67 2.13 -2.68 7.79
CA TYR A 67 2.22 -1.23 7.62
C TYR A 67 1.26 -0.48 8.55
N LEU A 68 0.02 -0.95 8.68
CA LEU A 68 -0.97 -0.34 9.58
C LEU A 68 -0.63 -0.55 11.06
N LEU A 69 -0.02 -1.68 11.40
CA LEU A 69 0.46 -1.98 12.75
C LEU A 69 1.66 -1.09 13.12
N GLU A 70 2.64 -0.94 12.23
CA GLU A 70 3.80 -0.04 12.39
C GLU A 70 3.34 1.42 12.58
N LYS A 71 2.38 1.88 11.77
CA LYS A 71 1.79 3.23 11.89
C LYS A 71 0.84 3.39 13.10
N LYS A 72 0.72 2.37 13.96
CA LYS A 72 -0.17 2.34 15.15
C LYS A 72 -1.64 2.65 14.83
N LYS A 73 -2.08 2.35 13.60
CA LYS A 73 -3.48 2.52 13.15
C LYS A 73 -4.32 1.26 13.35
N MET A 74 -3.67 0.11 13.50
CA MET A 74 -4.31 -1.18 13.68
C MET A 74 -3.70 -1.91 14.89
N GLN A 75 -4.50 -2.72 15.57
CA GLN A 75 -4.06 -3.68 16.57
C GLN A 75 -4.46 -5.08 16.11
N VAL A 76 -3.48 -5.96 15.94
CA VAL A 76 -3.70 -7.35 15.52
C VAL A 76 -3.80 -8.26 16.75
N PHE A 77 -4.82 -9.10 16.75
CA PHE A 77 -5.05 -10.13 17.76
C PHE A 77 -5.03 -11.51 17.13
N GLU A 78 -4.47 -12.48 17.86
CA GLU A 78 -4.59 -13.91 17.55
C GLU A 78 -5.35 -14.55 18.71
N GLY A 79 -6.60 -14.94 18.45
CA GLY A 79 -7.54 -15.27 19.52
C GLY A 79 -7.70 -14.11 20.50
N LYS A 80 -7.34 -14.33 21.77
CA LYS A 80 -7.38 -13.30 22.84
C LYS A 80 -6.06 -12.51 22.97
N LYS A 81 -4.97 -12.97 22.35
CA LYS A 81 -3.63 -12.41 22.54
C LYS A 81 -3.37 -11.29 21.53
N LYS A 82 -2.96 -10.12 22.02
CA LYS A 82 -2.47 -9.03 21.17
C LYS A 82 -1.07 -9.36 20.67
N LEU A 83 -0.84 -9.25 19.35
CA LEU A 83 0.48 -9.42 18.76
C LEU A 83 1.24 -8.09 18.78
N SER A 84 2.51 -8.13 19.18
CA SER A 84 3.46 -7.04 18.95
C SER A 84 3.85 -6.99 17.46
N PHE A 85 4.44 -5.88 17.03
CA PHE A 85 4.94 -5.76 15.66
C PHE A 85 5.96 -6.85 15.34
N ASP A 86 6.96 -7.06 16.19
CA ASP A 86 8.01 -8.05 15.94
C ASP A 86 7.45 -9.47 15.82
N LYS A 87 6.54 -9.86 16.73
CA LYS A 87 5.84 -11.16 16.66
C LYS A 87 4.98 -11.32 15.42
N PHE A 88 4.37 -10.23 14.94
CA PHE A 88 3.62 -10.24 13.70
C PHE A 88 4.56 -10.44 12.50
N ILE A 89 5.70 -9.75 12.45
CA ILE A 89 6.71 -9.88 11.39
C ILE A 89 7.28 -11.30 11.37
N GLU A 90 7.65 -11.86 12.53
CA GLU A 90 8.13 -13.24 12.64
C GLU A 90 7.13 -14.25 12.06
N LYS A 91 5.84 -14.10 12.38
CA LYS A 91 4.77 -14.94 11.81
C LYS A 91 4.62 -14.73 10.32
N ALA A 92 4.63 -13.49 9.85
CA ALA A 92 4.48 -13.18 8.44
C ALA A 92 5.63 -13.74 7.58
N ARG A 93 6.87 -13.68 8.08
CA ARG A 93 8.05 -14.29 7.44
C ARG A 93 7.97 -15.81 7.33
N LYS A 94 7.30 -16.48 8.27
CA LYS A 94 7.08 -17.94 8.21
C LYS A 94 6.06 -18.33 7.14
N ILE A 95 5.12 -17.44 6.82
CA ILE A 95 4.08 -17.68 5.81
C ILE A 95 4.59 -17.30 4.42
N GLU A 96 5.18 -16.13 4.27
CA GLU A 96 5.69 -15.61 3.00
C GLU A 96 7.21 -15.47 3.07
N LYS A 97 7.96 -16.26 2.29
CA LYS A 97 9.43 -16.23 2.29
C LYS A 97 10.00 -14.83 1.99
N ASN A 98 9.44 -14.15 0.98
CA ASN A 98 9.91 -12.82 0.54
C ASN A 98 9.16 -11.67 1.24
N PHE A 99 8.57 -11.93 2.41
CA PHE A 99 7.73 -10.97 3.12
C PHE A 99 8.44 -9.63 3.40
N LEU A 100 9.68 -9.68 3.89
CA LEU A 100 10.41 -8.46 4.27
C LEU A 100 10.68 -7.55 3.07
N THR A 101 11.19 -8.12 1.98
CA THR A 101 11.42 -7.38 0.72
C THR A 101 10.13 -6.75 0.22
N ARG A 102 9.04 -7.51 0.18
CA ARG A 102 7.70 -7.00 -0.20
C ARG A 102 7.22 -5.90 0.75
N TYR A 103 7.51 -6.03 2.04
CA TYR A 103 7.12 -5.08 3.06
C TYR A 103 7.85 -3.75 2.94
N PHE A 104 9.18 -3.76 2.79
CA PHE A 104 9.98 -2.55 2.61
C PHE A 104 9.54 -1.77 1.37
N VAL A 105 9.41 -2.45 0.23
CA VAL A 105 8.90 -1.85 -1.01
C VAL A 105 7.50 -1.27 -0.83
N PHE A 106 6.59 -2.02 -0.20
CA PHE A 106 5.23 -1.53 0.03
C PHE A 106 5.20 -0.32 0.96
N LYS A 107 5.98 -0.36 2.05
CA LYS A 107 6.10 0.72 3.04
C LYS A 107 6.61 1.99 2.38
N ASP A 108 7.68 1.91 1.60
CA ASP A 108 8.26 3.04 0.90
C ASP A 108 7.25 3.66 -0.08
N ILE A 109 6.68 2.88 -1.01
CA ILE A 109 5.72 3.41 -1.99
C ILE A 109 4.47 3.99 -1.32
N ARG A 110 3.93 3.34 -0.29
CA ARG A 110 2.78 3.87 0.46
C ARG A 110 3.13 5.15 1.21
N SER A 111 4.35 5.28 1.71
CA SER A 111 4.82 6.50 2.38
C SER A 111 4.94 7.68 1.41
N ARG A 112 5.29 7.41 0.15
CA ARG A 112 5.32 8.38 -0.97
C ARG A 112 3.93 8.76 -1.49
N GLY A 113 2.86 8.21 -0.92
CA GLY A 113 1.47 8.61 -1.21
C GLY A 113 0.82 7.90 -2.41
N TYR A 114 1.49 6.92 -3.00
CA TYR A 114 0.89 6.06 -4.02
C TYR A 114 -0.08 5.05 -3.40
N ILE A 115 -0.99 4.52 -4.22
CA ILE A 115 -1.86 3.41 -3.80
C ILE A 115 -1.30 2.11 -4.35
N VAL A 116 -0.97 1.19 -3.45
CA VAL A 116 -0.46 -0.14 -3.78
C VAL A 116 -1.54 -1.19 -3.53
N LYS A 117 -1.78 -2.04 -4.52
CA LYS A 117 -2.65 -3.21 -4.42
C LYS A 117 -1.93 -4.46 -4.89
N THR A 118 -2.37 -5.63 -4.42
CA THR A 118 -1.88 -6.91 -4.95
C THR A 118 -2.18 -7.02 -6.45
N ALA A 119 -1.22 -7.58 -7.18
CA ALA A 119 -1.31 -7.90 -8.60
C ALA A 119 -1.24 -9.42 -8.86
N LEU A 120 -1.53 -10.26 -7.85
CA LEU A 120 -1.38 -11.72 -7.95
C LEU A 120 -2.12 -12.32 -9.17
N LYS A 121 -3.28 -11.74 -9.55
CA LYS A 121 -4.05 -12.13 -10.74
C LYS A 121 -3.29 -12.00 -12.06
N PHE A 122 -2.26 -11.16 -12.10
CA PHE A 122 -1.44 -10.89 -13.28
C PHE A 122 -0.08 -11.60 -13.23
N GLY A 123 0.20 -12.36 -12.17
CA GLY A 123 1.53 -12.95 -11.94
C GLY A 123 2.56 -11.93 -11.45
N ALA A 124 2.12 -10.87 -10.77
CA ALA A 124 3.00 -9.88 -10.17
C ALA A 124 2.66 -9.62 -8.70
N ASP A 125 3.61 -9.06 -7.95
CA ASP A 125 3.41 -8.74 -6.54
C ASP A 125 2.42 -7.59 -6.36
N PHE A 126 2.72 -6.46 -7.00
CA PHE A 126 2.02 -5.22 -6.78
C PHE A 126 1.64 -4.52 -8.08
N ARG A 127 0.50 -3.84 -8.02
CA ARG A 127 0.10 -2.81 -8.97
C ARG A 127 0.03 -1.49 -8.23
N VAL A 128 0.64 -0.47 -8.81
CA VAL A 128 0.78 0.84 -8.19
C VAL A 128 0.00 1.86 -8.98
N TYR A 129 -0.89 2.57 -8.32
CA TYR A 129 -1.67 3.67 -8.89
C TYR A 129 -1.03 5.00 -8.51
N ASP A 130 -1.13 5.98 -9.40
CA ASP A 130 -0.59 7.30 -9.16
C ASP A 130 -1.27 8.00 -7.97
N ARG A 131 -0.64 9.08 -7.48
CA ARG A 131 -1.12 9.84 -6.33
C ARG A 131 -2.47 10.47 -6.65
N GLY A 132 -3.43 10.36 -5.73
CA GLY A 132 -4.79 10.88 -5.91
C GLY A 132 -5.72 9.99 -6.74
N THR A 133 -5.17 8.97 -7.42
CA THR A 133 -5.93 8.02 -8.21
C THR A 133 -6.36 6.83 -7.37
N LYS A 134 -7.63 6.42 -7.49
CA LYS A 134 -8.19 5.23 -6.80
C LYS A 134 -8.41 4.07 -7.78
N PRO A 135 -8.23 2.81 -7.33
CA PRO A 135 -8.66 1.65 -8.09
C PRO A 135 -10.12 1.80 -8.53
N GLY A 136 -10.39 1.61 -9.83
CA GLY A 136 -11.72 1.75 -10.43
C GLY A 136 -12.00 3.11 -11.08
N LYS A 137 -11.22 4.15 -10.75
CA LYS A 137 -11.29 5.44 -11.46
C LYS A 137 -10.31 5.54 -12.63
N ASP A 138 -9.15 4.90 -12.47
CA ASP A 138 -8.09 4.89 -13.47
C ASP A 138 -7.32 3.58 -13.37
N HIS A 139 -6.46 3.34 -14.36
CA HIS A 139 -5.59 2.17 -14.42
C HIS A 139 -4.38 2.33 -13.49
N ALA A 140 -3.76 1.20 -13.12
CA ALA A 140 -2.46 1.26 -12.47
C ALA A 140 -1.45 1.93 -13.40
N LYS A 141 -0.40 2.54 -12.84
CA LYS A 141 0.73 3.09 -13.59
C LYS A 141 1.81 2.04 -13.80
N TRP A 142 2.15 1.35 -12.72
CA TRP A 142 3.21 0.35 -12.69
C TRP A 142 2.71 -1.02 -12.26
N ILE A 143 3.34 -2.05 -12.82
CA ILE A 143 3.45 -3.36 -12.21
C ILE A 143 4.81 -3.43 -11.52
N LEU A 144 4.80 -3.73 -10.23
CA LEU A 144 5.96 -3.65 -9.37
C LEU A 144 6.37 -5.03 -8.85
N PHE A 145 7.64 -5.36 -9.04
CA PHE A 145 8.30 -6.54 -8.49
C PHE A 145 9.36 -6.13 -7.45
N PRO A 146 9.13 -6.46 -6.18
CA PRO A 146 10.16 -6.38 -5.13
C PRO A 146 11.24 -7.44 -5.36
N VAL A 147 12.50 -7.05 -5.28
CA VAL A 147 13.66 -7.95 -5.43
C VAL A 147 14.67 -7.58 -4.33
N HIS A 148 15.33 -8.58 -3.75
CA HIS A 148 16.41 -8.32 -2.80
C HIS A 148 17.74 -8.10 -3.54
N GLN A 149 18.62 -7.24 -3.04
CA GLN A 149 19.89 -6.93 -3.73
C GLN A 149 20.79 -8.14 -3.99
N SER A 150 20.73 -9.15 -3.11
CA SER A 150 21.49 -10.40 -3.25
C SER A 150 20.77 -11.48 -4.06
N GLU A 151 19.54 -11.22 -4.53
CA GLU A 151 18.78 -12.17 -5.33
C GLU A 151 19.33 -12.21 -6.75
N ILE A 152 19.68 -13.41 -7.23
CA ILE A 152 20.15 -13.62 -8.60
C ILE A 152 18.92 -13.71 -9.51
N LEU A 153 18.80 -12.76 -10.43
CA LEU A 153 17.74 -12.72 -11.43
C LEU A 153 18.28 -13.19 -12.79
N THR A 154 17.71 -14.26 -13.35
CA THR A 154 18.04 -14.69 -14.70
C THR A 154 17.42 -13.77 -15.76
N TRP A 155 18.02 -13.73 -16.95
CA TRP A 155 17.45 -12.99 -18.08
C TRP A 155 16.04 -13.47 -18.46
N PHE A 156 15.76 -14.77 -18.34
CA PHE A 156 14.42 -15.32 -18.59
C PHE A 156 13.38 -14.81 -17.59
N GLU A 157 13.72 -14.72 -16.31
CA GLU A 157 12.82 -14.17 -15.29
C GLU A 157 12.60 -12.66 -15.50
N PHE A 158 13.66 -11.92 -15.84
CA PHE A 158 13.55 -10.51 -16.17
C PHE A 158 12.60 -10.27 -17.37
N VAL A 159 12.83 -10.98 -18.48
CA VAL A 159 11.96 -10.90 -19.68
C VAL A 159 10.53 -11.32 -19.34
N SER A 160 10.34 -12.33 -18.48
CA SER A 160 9.01 -12.76 -18.03
C SER A 160 8.29 -11.67 -17.23
N LYS A 161 8.97 -10.99 -16.31
CA LYS A 161 8.43 -9.83 -15.58
C LYS A 161 8.04 -8.70 -16.53
N ASN A 162 8.86 -8.43 -17.54
CA ASN A 162 8.57 -7.40 -18.55
C ASN A 162 7.35 -7.78 -19.40
N ARG A 163 7.24 -9.05 -19.80
CA ARG A 163 6.07 -9.56 -20.53
C ARG A 163 4.77 -9.41 -19.74
N VAL A 164 4.79 -9.61 -18.42
CA VAL A 164 3.62 -9.38 -17.54
C VAL A 164 3.20 -7.91 -17.50
N ALA A 165 4.17 -6.99 -17.37
CA ALA A 165 3.88 -5.56 -17.41
C ALA A 165 3.31 -5.14 -18.78
N HIS A 166 3.94 -5.62 -19.86
CA HIS A 166 3.52 -5.33 -21.22
C HIS A 166 2.12 -5.86 -21.54
N SER A 167 1.78 -7.09 -21.13
CA SER A 167 0.46 -7.69 -21.37
C SER A 167 -0.68 -6.93 -20.67
N THR A 168 -0.38 -6.28 -19.54
CA THR A 168 -1.33 -5.44 -18.82
C THR A 168 -1.34 -3.97 -19.29
N ARG A 169 -0.53 -3.63 -20.32
CA ARG A 169 -0.29 -2.27 -20.82
C ARG A 169 0.16 -1.32 -19.69
N LYS A 170 1.13 -1.77 -18.90
CA LYS A 170 1.69 -1.06 -17.74
C LYS A 170 3.20 -1.04 -17.84
N LYS A 171 3.81 -0.08 -17.16
CA LYS A 171 5.27 0.00 -17.06
C LYS A 171 5.77 -1.00 -16.01
N LEU A 172 6.89 -1.67 -16.30
CA LEU A 172 7.57 -2.52 -15.32
C LEU A 172 8.35 -1.62 -14.36
N LEU A 173 8.15 -1.83 -13.07
CA LEU A 173 8.94 -1.21 -12.00
C LEU A 173 9.58 -2.32 -11.18
N ILE A 174 10.89 -2.25 -10.98
CA ILE A 174 11.63 -3.15 -10.10
C ILE A 174 12.02 -2.35 -8.86
N GLY A 175 11.61 -2.83 -7.68
CA GLY A 175 12.00 -2.25 -6.40
C GLY A 175 13.07 -3.12 -5.75
N ILE A 176 14.31 -2.67 -5.80
CA ILE A 176 15.46 -3.38 -5.23
C ILE A 176 15.62 -2.92 -3.78
N VAL A 177 15.62 -3.87 -2.85
CA VAL A 177 15.81 -3.63 -1.42
C VAL A 177 17.20 -4.08 -1.01
N ASP A 178 17.93 -3.22 -0.31
CA ASP A 178 19.23 -3.57 0.28
C ASP A 178 19.09 -4.16 1.69
N ASP A 179 20.22 -4.52 2.30
CA ASP A 179 20.25 -5.11 3.65
C ASP A 179 19.86 -4.10 4.76
N GLU A 180 19.91 -2.80 4.48
CA GLU A 180 19.48 -1.73 5.40
C GLU A 180 17.96 -1.45 5.29
N GLY A 181 17.31 -1.99 4.26
CA GLY A 181 15.88 -1.82 3.99
C GLY A 181 15.54 -0.59 3.16
N ASP A 182 16.55 0.07 2.59
CA ASP A 182 16.37 1.15 1.62
C ASP A 182 15.99 0.57 0.26
N VAL A 183 15.20 1.34 -0.50
CA VAL A 183 14.58 0.88 -1.74
C VAL A 183 14.94 1.76 -2.91
N THR A 184 15.57 1.16 -3.92
CA THR A 184 15.87 1.79 -5.21
C THR A 184 14.92 1.26 -6.28
N TYR A 185 14.43 2.16 -7.14
CA TYR A 185 13.45 1.81 -8.18
C TYR A 185 14.02 1.98 -9.57
N TYR A 186 13.86 0.95 -10.39
CA TYR A 186 14.19 0.97 -11.82
C TYR A 186 12.92 0.77 -12.64
N GLU A 187 12.61 1.74 -13.51
CA GLU A 187 11.58 1.59 -14.53
C GLU A 187 12.22 0.96 -15.76
N CYS A 188 11.60 -0.10 -16.27
CA CYS A 188 12.07 -0.80 -17.46
C CYS A 188 10.97 -0.76 -18.53
N GLU A 189 11.37 -0.42 -19.75
CA GLU A 189 10.49 -0.40 -20.91
C GLU A 189 11.06 -1.26 -22.04
N TRP A 190 10.18 -1.95 -22.76
CA TRP A 190 10.56 -2.63 -23.98
C TRP A 190 10.73 -1.60 -25.09
N VAL A 191 11.94 -1.49 -25.63
CA VAL A 191 12.24 -0.59 -26.74
C VAL A 191 12.33 -1.40 -28.03
N ARG A 192 11.72 -0.89 -29.11
CA ARG A 192 12.01 -1.34 -30.48
C ARG A 192 13.06 -0.39 -31.04
N PRO A 193 14.31 -0.85 -31.28
CA PRO A 193 15.37 -0.03 -31.84
C PRO A 193 15.01 0.54 -33.22
#